data_AF-A0A7J5V4Z6-F1
#
_entry.id   AF-A0A7J5V4Z6-F1
#
_cell.length_a   1.000
_cell.length_b   1.000
_cell.length_c   1.000
_cell.angle_alpha   90.00
_cell.angle_beta   90.00
_cell.angle_gamma   90.00
#
_symmetry.space_group_name_H-M   'P 1'
#
loop_
_entity.id
_entity.type
_entity.pdbx_description
1 polymer ?
#
loop_
_entity_poly.entity_id
_entity_poly.type
_entity_poly.pdbx_seq_one_letter_code
_entity_poly.pdbx_strand_id
1 'polypeptide(L)'
;MRKNQFKPFAAIIFVSLILLSTGLVAQTFELKDYKNPDFHLKMLETDFSFISNSNGSRQTYSGSQTYPERRFDDFQIGGMLRPTYYSRTNLRNYQGNQSIEIGLQSEFRKQSSEFTDLSGSQSQDSKRSTYLGDLYYRTSNRFYNNKKQFFEVDATFFYTFYSAASSYNQEPKSEIYTLHNANSQHQGQISVPLLIGKGRMEEVQDARLALYIFEDLKKSGNLKHEPLKEEIIAFAEFITKLKNERHFDARLRKISDITAVDSMLRAMDLKQGAETSWFTLINDNWDFAEGPIREAGSRFSIGVVPVFFFNKETHKSKISDNSGSDNTFTEKMRANNMGADIMIDYRLSVPTSYNWQHDTYAQAVFSPLNTYLSNSNYQGDSLISEQENYYREPSFGVEVGHTIGYYPNSRTSVFLHGELDYRYLYKSKRLVETLEEEESNNLLSAQLRLQGIYYFSPQLTFNATLAGQLANASNRMRAIQTSAELTSHNLNFYSQISLGFTYKLF
;
A
#
# COMPACT_ATOMS: atom_id res chain seq x y z
N MET A 1 -28.85 10.81 27.14
CA MET A 1 -27.70 11.12 28.01
C MET A 1 -26.91 9.84 28.33
N ARG A 2 -26.13 9.35 27.35
CA ARG A 2 -25.06 8.32 27.49
C ARG A 2 -24.08 8.55 26.33
N LYS A 3 -23.39 9.70 26.35
CA LYS A 3 -22.28 10.02 25.42
C LYS A 3 -21.06 10.32 26.29
N ASN A 4 -19.94 9.65 26.03
CA ASN A 4 -18.55 9.92 26.48
C ASN A 4 -17.79 8.83 27.25
N GLN A 5 -18.36 7.68 27.62
CA GLN A 5 -17.59 6.70 28.42
C GLN A 5 -16.64 5.78 27.62
N PHE A 6 -16.73 5.73 26.29
CA PHE A 6 -15.83 4.90 25.47
C PHE A 6 -14.49 5.56 25.09
N LYS A 7 -14.43 6.90 25.06
CA LYS A 7 -13.22 7.66 24.71
C LYS A 7 -12.03 7.44 25.69
N PRO A 8 -12.21 7.38 27.03
CA PRO A 8 -11.09 7.16 27.94
C PRO A 8 -10.56 5.71 27.93
N PHE A 9 -11.39 4.72 27.58
CA PHE A 9 -10.99 3.31 27.67
C PHE A 9 -9.98 2.91 26.58
N ALA A 10 -10.16 3.41 25.34
CA ALA A 10 -9.19 3.22 24.26
C ALA A 10 -7.85 3.94 24.54
N ALA A 11 -7.91 5.15 25.10
CA ALA A 11 -6.72 5.90 25.49
C ALA A 11 -5.91 5.21 26.60
N ILE A 12 -6.58 4.60 27.59
CA ILE A 12 -5.92 3.86 28.69
C ILE A 12 -5.26 2.57 28.19
N ILE A 13 -5.90 1.81 27.30
CA ILE A 13 -5.30 0.61 26.66
C ILE A 13 -4.07 1.01 25.83
N PHE A 14 -4.15 2.15 25.13
CA PHE A 14 -3.04 2.62 24.30
C PHE A 14 -1.84 3.12 25.13
N VAL A 15 -2.10 3.86 26.22
CA VAL A 15 -1.05 4.28 27.18
C VAL A 15 -0.41 3.07 27.88
N SER A 16 -1.18 2.03 28.19
CA SER A 16 -0.65 0.81 28.80
C SER A 16 0.18 -0.05 27.83
N LEU A 17 -0.15 -0.07 26.53
CA LEU A 17 0.70 -0.67 25.49
C LEU A 17 2.06 0.05 25.35
N ILE A 18 2.07 1.38 25.43
CA ILE A 18 3.32 2.18 25.40
C ILE A 18 4.19 1.89 26.63
N LEU A 19 3.59 1.77 27.82
CA LEU A 19 4.31 1.53 29.08
C LEU A 19 4.89 0.11 29.21
N LEU A 20 4.38 -0.87 28.46
CA LEU A 20 4.91 -2.25 28.46
C LEU A 20 6.27 -2.41 27.74
N SER A 21 6.75 -1.37 27.04
CA SER A 21 8.00 -1.40 26.27
C SER A 21 9.29 -1.37 27.11
N THR A 22 9.22 -1.28 28.44
CA THR A 22 10.39 -1.09 29.32
C THR A 22 10.90 -2.36 30.02
N GLY A 23 10.42 -3.55 29.67
CA GLY A 23 10.90 -4.81 30.25
C GLY A 23 12.24 -5.28 29.64
N LEU A 24 13.36 -5.03 30.32
CA LEU A 24 14.68 -5.53 29.94
C LEU A 24 14.83 -7.00 30.36
N VAL A 25 15.11 -7.89 29.40
CA VAL A 25 15.61 -9.25 29.67
C VAL A 25 17.11 -9.26 29.37
N ALA A 26 17.93 -9.74 30.30
CA ALA A 26 19.38 -9.78 30.12
C ALA A 26 19.76 -10.75 28.98
N GLN A 27 20.51 -10.28 27.99
CA GLN A 27 21.09 -11.07 26.89
C GLN A 27 22.58 -10.73 26.75
N THR A 28 23.36 -11.69 26.25
CA THR A 28 24.82 -11.53 25.99
C THR A 28 25.10 -10.52 24.87
N PHE A 29 24.18 -10.37 23.91
CA PHE A 29 24.21 -9.35 22.86
C PHE A 29 22.84 -8.68 22.73
N GLU A 30 22.81 -7.35 22.73
CA GLU A 30 21.60 -6.57 22.50
C GLU A 30 21.57 -6.08 21.05
N LEU A 31 20.51 -6.41 20.30
CA LEU A 31 20.36 -6.02 18.88
C LEU A 31 20.53 -4.51 18.64
N LYS A 32 20.21 -3.67 19.64
CA LYS A 32 20.38 -2.21 19.56
C LYS A 32 21.85 -1.75 19.42
N ASP A 33 22.80 -2.60 19.78
CA ASP A 33 24.23 -2.33 19.68
C ASP A 33 24.74 -2.44 18.25
N TYR A 34 24.09 -3.24 17.41
CA TYR A 34 24.42 -3.36 16.00
C TYR A 34 24.22 -2.01 15.28
N LYS A 35 25.12 -1.72 14.33
CA LYS A 35 25.04 -0.56 13.44
C LYS A 35 25.10 -1.08 12.03
N ASN A 36 24.10 -0.75 11.22
CA ASN A 36 24.04 -1.27 9.87
C ASN A 36 25.20 -0.69 9.05
N PRO A 37 26.05 -1.52 8.41
CA PRO A 37 27.19 -1.05 7.64
C PRO A 37 26.77 -0.23 6.43
N ASP A 38 27.76 0.41 5.82
CA ASP A 38 27.54 1.19 4.60
C ASP A 38 27.24 0.25 3.41
N PHE A 39 26.13 0.48 2.71
CA PHE A 39 25.77 -0.28 1.51
C PHE A 39 24.91 0.52 0.52
N HIS A 40 24.91 0.05 -0.73
CA HIS A 40 24.08 0.55 -1.82
C HIS A 40 23.45 -0.62 -2.58
N LEU A 41 22.12 -0.64 -2.64
CA LEU A 41 21.35 -1.61 -3.39
C LEU A 41 20.58 -0.90 -4.51
N LYS A 42 20.60 -1.46 -5.71
CA LYS A 42 19.79 -1.02 -6.86
C LYS A 42 19.22 -2.23 -7.56
N MET A 43 17.93 -2.19 -7.84
CA MET A 43 17.18 -3.29 -8.42
C MET A 43 16.20 -2.76 -9.46
N LEU A 44 15.99 -3.53 -10.52
CA LEU A 44 14.93 -3.32 -11.49
C LEU A 44 14.23 -4.67 -11.67
N GLU A 45 12.96 -4.71 -11.32
CA GLU A 45 12.08 -5.85 -11.54
C GLU A 45 11.06 -5.50 -12.61
N THR A 46 10.48 -6.49 -13.26
CA THR A 46 9.46 -6.25 -14.28
C THR A 46 8.41 -7.35 -14.22
N ASP A 47 7.20 -6.96 -13.85
CA ASP A 47 6.05 -7.83 -13.92
C ASP A 47 5.41 -7.74 -15.30
N PHE A 48 5.21 -8.89 -15.94
CA PHE A 48 4.51 -8.99 -17.20
C PHE A 48 3.41 -10.04 -17.08
N SER A 49 2.18 -9.67 -17.48
CA SER A 49 1.09 -10.62 -17.60
C SER A 49 0.33 -10.42 -18.90
N PHE A 50 -0.17 -11.54 -19.44
CA PHE A 50 -0.98 -11.58 -20.63
C PHE A 50 -2.23 -12.40 -20.32
N ILE A 51 -3.40 -11.85 -20.65
CA ILE A 51 -4.70 -12.49 -20.43
C ILE A 51 -5.41 -12.57 -21.76
N SER A 52 -5.90 -13.77 -22.10
CA SER A 52 -6.74 -13.99 -23.27
C SER A 52 -7.87 -14.95 -22.87
N ASN A 53 -9.09 -14.44 -22.86
CA ASN A 53 -10.28 -15.20 -22.54
C ASN A 53 -11.23 -15.18 -23.75
N SER A 54 -11.75 -16.35 -24.12
CA SER A 54 -12.79 -16.47 -25.13
C SER A 54 -13.88 -17.38 -24.57
N ASN A 55 -15.11 -16.91 -24.56
CA ASN A 55 -16.28 -17.66 -24.10
C ASN A 55 -17.40 -17.52 -25.14
N GLY A 56 -17.97 -18.64 -25.55
CA GLY A 56 -19.11 -18.69 -26.47
C GLY A 56 -20.18 -19.57 -25.85
N SER A 57 -21.42 -19.08 -25.81
CA SER A 57 -22.56 -19.86 -25.33
C SER A 57 -23.72 -19.77 -26.32
N ARG A 58 -24.37 -20.90 -26.56
CA ARG A 58 -25.55 -21.00 -27.40
C ARG A 58 -26.65 -21.71 -26.61
N GLN A 59 -27.80 -21.05 -26.49
CA GLN A 59 -28.99 -21.63 -25.89
C GLN A 59 -30.03 -21.82 -26.99
N THR A 60 -30.33 -23.09 -27.29
CA THR A 60 -31.36 -23.49 -28.25
C THR A 60 -32.43 -24.29 -27.53
N TYR A 61 -33.70 -23.87 -27.63
CA TYR A 61 -34.83 -24.61 -27.07
C TYR A 61 -35.50 -25.45 -28.17
N SER A 62 -35.27 -26.76 -28.17
CA SER A 62 -35.94 -27.67 -29.12
C SER A 62 -37.43 -27.79 -28.78
N GLY A 63 -38.31 -27.42 -29.72
CA GLY A 63 -39.74 -27.74 -29.68
C GLY A 63 -40.66 -26.77 -28.94
N SER A 64 -40.20 -25.58 -28.52
CA SER A 64 -41.08 -24.53 -27.97
C SER A 64 -41.22 -23.36 -28.94
N GLN A 65 -42.46 -23.06 -29.36
CA GLN A 65 -42.78 -21.88 -30.17
C GLN A 65 -42.69 -20.55 -29.38
N THR A 66 -42.38 -20.61 -28.09
CA THR A 66 -42.45 -19.47 -27.16
C THR A 66 -41.08 -19.00 -26.66
N TYR A 67 -40.00 -19.78 -26.85
CA TYR A 67 -38.68 -19.45 -26.31
C TYR A 67 -37.66 -19.13 -27.42
N PRO A 68 -37.07 -17.91 -27.41
CA PRO A 68 -36.17 -17.42 -28.44
C PRO A 68 -34.79 -18.09 -28.40
N GLU A 69 -34.16 -18.25 -29.56
CA GLU A 69 -32.75 -18.67 -29.63
C GLU A 69 -31.85 -17.53 -29.15
N ARG A 70 -30.87 -17.85 -28.30
CA ARG A 70 -29.89 -16.88 -27.80
C ARG A 70 -28.48 -17.37 -28.08
N ARG A 71 -27.67 -16.51 -28.70
CA ARG A 71 -26.24 -16.69 -28.88
C ARG A 71 -25.51 -15.56 -28.17
N PHE A 72 -24.45 -15.88 -27.45
CA PHE A 72 -23.59 -14.92 -26.79
C PHE A 72 -22.13 -15.32 -27.00
N ASP A 73 -21.35 -14.42 -27.60
CA ASP A 73 -19.91 -14.56 -27.79
C ASP A 73 -19.19 -13.42 -27.07
N ASP A 74 -18.16 -13.74 -26.30
CA ASP A 74 -17.31 -12.81 -25.55
C ASP A 74 -15.84 -13.12 -25.81
N PHE A 75 -15.12 -12.13 -26.29
CA PHE A 75 -13.68 -12.18 -26.51
C PHE A 75 -13.01 -11.06 -25.75
N GLN A 76 -12.00 -11.40 -24.95
CA GLN A 76 -11.21 -10.46 -24.18
C GLN A 76 -9.73 -10.78 -24.38
N ILE A 77 -8.95 -9.75 -24.67
CA ILE A 77 -7.48 -9.81 -24.66
C ILE A 77 -6.96 -8.61 -23.87
N GLY A 78 -5.96 -8.84 -23.05
CA GLY A 78 -5.33 -7.78 -22.28
C GLY A 78 -3.93 -8.14 -21.86
N GLY A 79 -3.22 -7.14 -21.40
CA GLY A 79 -1.86 -7.31 -20.91
C GLY A 79 -1.51 -6.23 -19.91
N MET A 80 -0.51 -6.54 -19.09
CA MET A 80 0.03 -5.66 -18.10
C MET A 80 1.56 -5.73 -18.14
N LEU A 81 2.19 -4.57 -18.11
CA LEU A 81 3.63 -4.41 -17.98
C LEU A 81 3.89 -3.44 -16.84
N ARG A 82 4.67 -3.86 -15.86
CA ARG A 82 5.02 -3.05 -14.70
C ARG A 82 6.50 -3.22 -14.32
N PRO A 83 7.40 -2.44 -14.94
CA PRO A 83 8.75 -2.28 -14.42
C PRO A 83 8.74 -1.49 -13.12
N THR A 84 9.47 -2.00 -12.13
CA THR A 84 9.68 -1.34 -10.85
C THR A 84 11.16 -1.24 -10.52
N TYR A 85 11.66 -0.02 -10.42
CA TYR A 85 13.00 0.29 -9.95
C TYR A 85 12.97 0.55 -8.45
N TYR A 86 13.92 -0.06 -7.73
CA TYR A 86 14.15 0.19 -6.32
C TYR A 86 15.62 0.54 -6.08
N SER A 87 15.87 1.52 -5.24
CA SER A 87 17.21 1.85 -4.76
C SER A 87 17.17 2.08 -3.26
N ARG A 88 18.17 1.56 -2.57
CA ARG A 88 18.32 1.69 -1.13
C ARG A 88 19.76 1.97 -0.79
N THR A 89 19.98 2.89 0.12
CA THR A 89 21.31 3.30 0.53
C THR A 89 21.31 3.58 2.02
N ASN A 90 22.25 2.97 2.71
CA ASN A 90 22.55 3.24 4.10
C ASN A 90 24.01 3.66 4.17
N LEU A 91 24.26 4.91 4.51
CA LEU A 91 25.57 5.47 4.80
C LEU A 91 25.52 6.19 6.14
N ARG A 92 26.67 6.38 6.77
CA ARG A 92 26.78 7.18 8.00
C ARG A 92 26.21 8.59 7.86
N ASN A 93 26.40 9.25 6.72
CA ASN A 93 25.95 10.61 6.43
C ASN A 93 24.65 10.68 5.60
N TYR A 94 24.10 9.54 5.16
CA TYR A 94 22.95 9.51 4.27
C TYR A 94 22.13 8.23 4.43
N GLN A 95 20.82 8.32 4.61
CA GLN A 95 19.91 7.18 4.41
C GLN A 95 18.89 7.56 3.36
N GLY A 96 18.76 6.73 2.32
CA GLY A 96 17.71 6.97 1.36
C GLY A 96 17.21 5.75 0.62
N ASN A 97 15.92 5.82 0.31
CA ASN A 97 15.17 4.81 -0.43
C ASN A 97 14.47 5.50 -1.59
N GLN A 98 14.42 4.84 -2.75
CA GLN A 98 13.75 5.32 -3.94
C GLN A 98 13.01 4.17 -4.60
N SER A 99 11.79 4.41 -5.04
CA SER A 99 11.01 3.48 -5.86
C SER A 99 10.36 4.22 -7.03
N ILE A 100 10.51 3.69 -8.24
CA ILE A 100 9.80 4.15 -9.44
C ILE A 100 9.08 2.93 -10.02
N GLU A 101 7.77 3.03 -10.16
CA GLU A 101 6.92 2.03 -10.80
C GLU A 101 6.20 2.68 -11.98
N ILE A 102 6.21 1.99 -13.12
CA ILE A 102 5.43 2.41 -14.29
C ILE A 102 4.50 1.27 -14.64
N GLY A 103 3.20 1.44 -14.46
CA GLY A 103 2.20 0.46 -14.88
C GLY A 103 1.60 0.81 -16.24
N LEU A 104 1.56 -0.17 -17.13
CA LEU A 104 0.86 -0.10 -18.40
C LEU A 104 -0.08 -1.29 -18.49
N GLN A 105 -1.38 -1.03 -18.57
CA GLN A 105 -2.39 -2.04 -18.75
C GLN A 105 -3.31 -1.66 -19.89
N SER A 106 -3.60 -2.63 -20.76
CA SER A 106 -4.57 -2.47 -21.83
C SER A 106 -5.48 -3.68 -21.88
N GLU A 107 -6.75 -3.45 -22.18
CA GLU A 107 -7.71 -4.50 -22.44
C GLU A 107 -8.57 -4.13 -23.64
N PHE A 108 -8.84 -5.12 -24.48
CA PHE A 108 -9.86 -5.07 -25.51
C PHE A 108 -10.86 -6.19 -25.25
N ARG A 109 -12.14 -5.83 -25.23
CA ARG A 109 -13.25 -6.76 -25.10
C ARG A 109 -14.25 -6.54 -26.21
N LYS A 110 -14.67 -7.61 -26.87
CA LYS A 110 -15.78 -7.63 -27.82
C LYS A 110 -16.83 -8.60 -27.30
N GLN A 111 -18.07 -8.13 -27.20
CA GLN A 111 -19.21 -8.96 -26.88
C GLN A 111 -20.24 -8.83 -27.99
N SER A 112 -20.78 -9.95 -28.44
CA SER A 112 -21.89 -9.99 -29.38
C SER A 112 -22.97 -10.91 -28.84
N SER A 113 -24.21 -10.44 -28.86
CA SER A 113 -25.38 -11.25 -28.53
C SER A 113 -26.41 -11.19 -29.63
N GLU A 114 -26.91 -12.34 -30.04
CA GLU A 114 -28.00 -12.47 -31.00
C GLU A 114 -29.20 -13.11 -30.31
N PHE A 115 -30.37 -12.54 -30.57
CA PHE A 115 -31.66 -12.99 -30.06
C PHE A 115 -32.60 -13.15 -31.25
N THR A 116 -33.17 -14.34 -31.43
CA THR A 116 -34.10 -14.59 -32.54
C THR A 116 -35.44 -15.08 -32.01
N ASP A 117 -36.51 -14.34 -32.33
CA ASP A 117 -37.90 -14.69 -32.02
C ASP A 117 -38.80 -14.65 -33.27
N LEU A 118 -40.12 -14.78 -33.08
CA LEU A 118 -41.11 -14.73 -34.17
C LEU A 118 -41.19 -13.36 -34.89
N SER A 119 -40.68 -12.28 -34.28
CA SER A 119 -40.73 -10.91 -34.80
C SER A 119 -39.50 -10.53 -35.63
N GLY A 120 -38.38 -11.26 -35.45
CA GLY A 120 -37.15 -11.14 -36.22
C GLY A 120 -35.89 -11.44 -35.39
N SER A 121 -34.72 -11.27 -36.00
CA SER A 121 -33.43 -11.32 -35.31
C SER A 121 -33.07 -9.94 -34.75
N GLN A 122 -32.62 -9.92 -33.51
CA GLN A 122 -31.98 -8.79 -32.86
C GLN A 122 -30.52 -9.13 -32.63
N SER A 123 -29.61 -8.23 -33.02
CA SER A 123 -28.19 -8.34 -32.70
C SER A 123 -27.79 -7.15 -31.85
N GLN A 124 -26.89 -7.42 -30.92
CA GLN A 124 -26.27 -6.38 -30.11
C GLN A 124 -24.78 -6.67 -30.08
N ASP A 125 -24.00 -5.72 -30.57
CA ASP A 125 -22.56 -5.76 -30.60
C ASP A 125 -22.01 -4.66 -29.71
N SER A 126 -21.16 -5.02 -28.77
CA SER A 126 -20.39 -4.06 -28.00
C SER A 126 -18.90 -4.32 -28.14
N LYS A 127 -18.15 -3.23 -28.28
CA LYS A 127 -16.69 -3.24 -28.22
C LYS A 127 -16.29 -2.29 -27.12
N ARG A 128 -15.32 -2.69 -26.31
CA ARG A 128 -14.72 -1.85 -25.29
C ARG A 128 -13.21 -1.98 -25.38
N SER A 129 -12.53 -0.86 -25.42
CA SER A 129 -11.09 -0.78 -25.18
C SER A 129 -10.86 0.03 -23.92
N THR A 130 -9.96 -0.44 -23.07
CA THR A 130 -9.50 0.30 -21.89
C THR A 130 -7.98 0.36 -21.91
N TYR A 131 -7.47 1.49 -21.46
CA TYR A 131 -6.06 1.71 -21.23
C TYR A 131 -5.91 2.36 -19.87
N LEU A 132 -5.01 1.81 -19.06
CA LEU A 132 -4.59 2.37 -17.79
C LEU A 132 -3.07 2.53 -17.87
N GLY A 133 -2.61 3.76 -17.66
CA GLY A 133 -1.20 4.06 -17.45
C GLY A 133 -1.02 4.67 -16.08
N ASP A 134 -0.03 4.22 -15.34
CA ASP A 134 0.30 4.75 -14.03
C ASP A 134 1.80 4.97 -13.86
N LEU A 135 2.14 5.98 -13.06
CA LEU A 135 3.50 6.29 -12.64
C LEU A 135 3.46 6.56 -11.15
N TYR A 136 4.12 5.70 -10.38
CA TYR A 136 4.35 5.90 -8.96
C TYR A 136 5.82 6.16 -8.72
N TYR A 137 6.11 7.24 -8.03
CA TYR A 137 7.45 7.61 -7.61
C TYR A 137 7.42 7.98 -6.13
N ARG A 138 8.31 7.38 -5.35
CA ARG A 138 8.49 7.70 -3.94
C ARG A 138 9.97 7.73 -3.60
N THR A 139 10.37 8.72 -2.82
CA THR A 139 11.69 8.75 -2.21
C THR A 139 11.60 9.11 -0.75
N SER A 140 12.59 8.63 0.00
CA SER A 140 12.92 9.18 1.30
C SER A 140 14.42 9.43 1.37
N ASN A 141 14.87 10.66 1.63
CA ASN A 141 16.29 11.03 1.56
C ASN A 141 16.68 11.87 2.78
N ARG A 142 17.45 11.28 3.70
CA ARG A 142 17.90 11.91 4.94
C ARG A 142 19.40 12.14 4.92
N PHE A 143 19.81 13.39 5.07
CA PHE A 143 21.22 13.80 5.10
C PHE A 143 21.62 14.11 6.54
N TYR A 144 22.54 13.32 7.09
CA TYR A 144 22.92 13.35 8.50
C TYR A 144 24.21 14.13 8.74
N ASN A 145 24.25 14.85 9.86
CA ASN A 145 25.49 15.34 10.44
C ASN A 145 26.03 14.38 11.53
N ASN A 146 27.22 14.67 12.06
CA ASN A 146 27.86 13.85 13.09
C ASN A 146 27.08 13.73 14.41
N LYS A 147 26.11 14.63 14.67
CA LYS A 147 25.25 14.64 15.85
C LYS A 147 23.91 13.91 15.61
N LYS A 148 23.78 13.17 14.50
CA LYS A 148 22.54 12.50 14.04
C LYS A 148 21.36 13.47 13.89
N GLN A 149 21.64 14.74 13.62
CA GLN A 149 20.63 15.67 13.13
C GLN A 149 20.59 15.55 11.61
N PHE A 150 19.42 15.74 11.02
CA PHE A 150 19.26 15.58 9.58
C PHE A 150 18.33 16.62 8.98
N PHE A 151 18.51 16.82 7.69
CA PHE A 151 17.54 17.41 6.80
C PHE A 151 17.03 16.31 5.85
N GLU A 152 15.75 16.33 5.56
CA GLU A 152 15.04 15.33 4.78
C GLU A 152 14.33 16.00 3.60
N VAL A 153 14.57 15.48 2.39
CA VAL A 153 13.93 15.93 1.15
C VAL A 153 13.37 14.72 0.46
N ASP A 154 12.06 14.61 0.54
CA ASP A 154 11.34 13.48 -0.01
C ASP A 154 10.53 13.94 -1.22
N ALA A 155 10.14 12.99 -2.05
CA ALA A 155 9.26 13.24 -3.19
C ALA A 155 8.32 12.06 -3.32
N THR A 156 7.02 12.35 -3.32
CA THR A 156 5.98 11.41 -3.74
C THR A 156 5.29 12.01 -4.95
N PHE A 157 5.31 11.27 -6.05
CA PHE A 157 4.56 11.59 -7.25
C PHE A 157 3.74 10.36 -7.64
N PHE A 158 2.46 10.56 -7.83
CA PHE A 158 1.57 9.55 -8.37
C PHE A 158 0.80 10.18 -9.52
N TYR A 159 0.67 9.45 -10.62
CA TYR A 159 -0.19 9.81 -11.73
C TYR A 159 -0.85 8.55 -12.28
N THR A 160 -2.15 8.62 -12.53
CA THR A 160 -2.85 7.65 -13.38
C THR A 160 -3.60 8.34 -14.48
N PHE A 161 -3.56 7.69 -15.63
CA PHE A 161 -4.40 7.96 -16.76
C PHE A 161 -5.24 6.72 -17.05
N TYR A 162 -6.55 6.92 -17.09
CA TYR A 162 -7.50 5.91 -17.53
C TYR A 162 -8.21 6.43 -18.77
N SER A 163 -8.29 5.59 -19.80
CA SER A 163 -9.10 5.86 -20.99
C SER A 163 -9.92 4.63 -21.32
N ALA A 164 -11.21 4.84 -21.58
CA ALA A 164 -12.09 3.80 -22.08
C ALA A 164 -12.89 4.33 -23.26
N ALA A 165 -12.90 3.56 -24.35
CA ALA A 165 -13.79 3.79 -25.46
C ALA A 165 -14.67 2.57 -25.63
N SER A 166 -15.99 2.77 -25.65
CA SER A 166 -16.95 1.74 -26.00
C SER A 166 -17.85 2.17 -27.14
N SER A 167 -18.15 1.21 -28.00
CA SER A 167 -19.20 1.33 -29.01
C SER A 167 -20.24 0.27 -28.73
N TYR A 168 -21.49 0.66 -28.76
CA TYR A 168 -22.64 -0.21 -28.65
C TYR A 168 -23.49 -0.03 -29.88
N ASN A 169 -23.68 -1.13 -30.62
CA ASN A 169 -24.57 -1.22 -31.75
C ASN A 169 -25.71 -2.14 -31.34
N GLN A 170 -26.93 -1.67 -31.53
CA GLN A 170 -28.11 -2.50 -31.43
C GLN A 170 -28.84 -2.48 -32.76
N GLU A 171 -29.10 -3.67 -33.27
CA GLU A 171 -29.95 -3.88 -34.43
C GLU A 171 -31.16 -4.69 -33.96
N PRO A 172 -32.36 -4.07 -33.92
CA PRO A 172 -33.47 -4.61 -34.72
C PRO A 172 -34.59 -3.61 -35.14
N LYS A 173 -35.09 -3.81 -36.36
CA LYS A 173 -36.36 -3.41 -37.03
C LYS A 173 -37.03 -2.02 -36.93
N SER A 174 -36.90 -1.18 -35.89
CA SER A 174 -37.54 0.17 -35.90
C SER A 174 -36.55 1.34 -35.85
N GLU A 175 -35.46 1.24 -35.07
CA GLU A 175 -34.42 2.27 -35.02
C GLU A 175 -33.06 1.60 -34.78
N ILE A 176 -32.11 1.82 -35.69
CA ILE A 176 -30.69 1.51 -35.47
C ILE A 176 -30.12 2.73 -34.79
N TYR A 177 -29.46 2.51 -33.66
CA TYR A 177 -28.64 3.54 -33.06
C TYR A 177 -27.28 2.97 -32.71
N THR A 178 -26.26 3.80 -32.90
CA THR A 178 -24.92 3.54 -32.42
C THR A 178 -24.60 4.51 -31.31
N LEU A 179 -24.27 3.97 -30.14
CA LEU A 179 -23.81 4.72 -29.00
C LEU A 179 -22.28 4.57 -28.89
N HIS A 180 -21.56 5.67 -29.00
CA HIS A 180 -20.14 5.73 -28.71
C HIS A 180 -19.92 6.50 -27.40
N ASN A 181 -19.30 5.84 -26.41
CA ASN A 181 -18.87 6.49 -25.19
C ASN A 181 -17.34 6.52 -25.15
N ALA A 182 -16.78 7.65 -24.77
CA ALA A 182 -15.36 7.84 -24.56
C ALA A 182 -15.14 8.55 -23.22
N ASN A 183 -14.44 7.87 -22.32
CA ASN A 183 -14.15 8.35 -20.98
C ASN A 183 -12.65 8.49 -20.85
N SER A 184 -12.19 9.63 -20.35
CA SER A 184 -10.79 9.83 -19.98
C SER A 184 -10.71 10.44 -18.59
N GLN A 185 -9.87 9.88 -17.74
CA GLN A 185 -9.58 10.38 -16.41
C GLN A 185 -8.07 10.53 -16.24
N HIS A 186 -7.66 11.68 -15.74
CA HIS A 186 -6.30 11.99 -15.35
C HIS A 186 -6.32 12.40 -13.89
N GLN A 187 -5.64 11.67 -13.03
CA GLN A 187 -5.46 12.07 -11.64
C GLN A 187 -3.99 12.02 -11.29
N GLY A 188 -3.56 12.90 -10.41
CA GLY A 188 -2.22 12.87 -9.88
C GLY A 188 -2.06 13.63 -8.59
N GLN A 189 -1.01 13.27 -7.88
CA GLN A 189 -0.59 13.88 -6.63
C GLN A 189 0.92 14.13 -6.69
N ILE A 190 1.34 15.30 -6.25
CA ILE A 190 2.74 15.63 -6.00
C ILE A 190 2.86 16.08 -4.55
N SER A 191 3.83 15.53 -3.84
CA SER A 191 4.18 15.91 -2.47
C SER A 191 5.68 15.97 -2.32
N VAL A 192 6.20 17.03 -1.69
CA VAL A 192 7.64 17.22 -1.48
C VAL A 192 7.93 17.50 -0.01
N PRO A 193 7.90 16.51 0.88
CA PRO A 193 8.20 16.72 2.29
C PRO A 193 9.61 17.32 2.49
N LEU A 194 9.67 18.43 3.22
CA LEU A 194 10.91 19.11 3.62
C LEU A 194 10.97 19.14 5.14
N LEU A 195 11.76 18.24 5.73
CA LEU A 195 11.77 18.04 7.19
C LEU A 195 13.16 18.26 7.77
N ILE A 196 13.18 18.67 9.04
CA ILE A 196 14.38 18.66 9.87
C ILE A 196 14.13 17.77 11.08
N GLY A 197 15.17 17.10 11.56
CA GLY A 197 14.98 16.17 12.65
C GLY A 197 16.26 15.74 13.35
N LYS A 198 16.07 14.85 14.33
CA LYS A 198 17.14 14.22 15.10
C LYS A 198 16.83 12.75 15.33
N GLY A 199 17.88 11.94 15.31
CA GLY A 199 17.78 10.50 15.53
C GLY A 199 17.86 9.71 14.23
N ARG A 200 18.07 8.41 14.35
CA ARG A 200 18.36 7.50 13.24
C ARG A 200 17.83 6.12 13.60
N MET A 201 17.25 5.46 12.61
CA MET A 201 16.82 4.07 12.67
C MET A 201 17.87 3.22 11.98
N GLU A 202 18.30 2.14 12.63
CA GLU A 202 19.22 1.15 12.08
C GLU A 202 18.48 -0.15 11.86
N GLU A 203 18.59 -0.75 10.68
CA GLU A 203 18.06 -2.10 10.51
C GLU A 203 18.97 -3.12 11.18
N VAL A 204 18.36 -4.02 11.95
CA VAL A 204 19.04 -5.03 12.79
C VAL A 204 18.63 -6.46 12.44
N GLN A 205 17.88 -6.64 11.36
CA GLN A 205 17.40 -7.97 10.91
C GLN A 205 18.53 -8.93 10.58
N ASP A 206 19.62 -8.45 9.98
CA ASP A 206 20.78 -9.30 9.64
C ASP A 206 21.56 -9.71 10.88
N ALA A 207 21.61 -8.85 11.91
CA ALA A 207 22.16 -9.22 13.21
C ALA A 207 21.30 -10.27 13.93
N ARG A 208 19.98 -10.20 13.78
CA ARG A 208 19.08 -11.25 14.29
C ARG A 208 19.27 -12.57 13.54
N LEU A 209 19.41 -12.54 12.21
CA LEU A 209 19.72 -13.72 11.41
C LEU A 209 21.01 -14.39 11.91
N ALA A 210 22.07 -13.62 12.14
CA ALA A 210 23.30 -14.12 12.75
C ALA A 210 23.04 -14.83 14.09
N LEU A 211 22.26 -14.21 15.00
CA LEU A 211 21.92 -14.80 16.29
C LEU A 211 21.14 -16.11 16.17
N TYR A 212 20.18 -16.22 15.25
CA TYR A 212 19.46 -17.49 15.06
C TYR A 212 20.34 -18.60 14.49
N ILE A 213 21.22 -18.27 13.53
CA ILE A 213 22.23 -19.23 13.04
C ILE A 213 23.06 -19.75 14.22
N PHE A 214 23.57 -18.87 15.08
CA PHE A 214 24.36 -19.29 16.23
C PHE A 214 23.56 -20.09 17.26
N GLU A 215 22.35 -19.66 17.60
CA GLU A 215 21.47 -20.37 18.53
C GLU A 215 21.15 -21.79 18.07
N ASP A 216 20.84 -21.98 16.78
CA ASP A 216 20.49 -23.29 16.25
C ASP A 216 21.72 -24.19 16.12
N LEU A 217 22.87 -23.65 15.68
CA LEU A 217 24.13 -24.38 15.67
C LEU A 217 24.59 -24.76 17.09
N LYS A 218 24.33 -23.91 18.10
CA LYS A 218 24.60 -24.21 19.53
C LYS A 218 23.74 -25.37 20.01
N LYS A 219 22.42 -25.31 19.78
CA LYS A 219 21.46 -26.35 20.21
C LYS A 219 21.76 -27.70 19.58
N SER A 220 22.30 -27.73 18.37
CA SER A 220 22.68 -28.96 17.67
C SER A 220 24.10 -29.45 17.97
N GLY A 221 24.86 -28.76 18.85
CA GLY A 221 26.25 -29.11 19.17
C GLY A 221 27.22 -28.92 17.99
N ASN A 222 26.88 -28.05 17.04
CA ASN A 222 27.66 -27.79 15.84
C ASN A 222 28.66 -26.63 16.01
N LEU A 223 28.52 -25.82 17.07
CA LEU A 223 29.46 -24.76 17.42
C LEU A 223 30.58 -25.25 18.34
N LYS A 224 31.81 -24.82 18.03
CA LYS A 224 33.01 -25.08 18.84
C LYS A 224 32.99 -24.38 20.20
N HIS A 225 32.49 -23.15 20.23
CA HIS A 225 32.28 -22.35 21.43
C HIS A 225 31.14 -21.34 21.19
N GLU A 226 30.69 -20.70 22.26
CA GLU A 226 29.74 -19.60 22.17
C GLU A 226 30.42 -18.38 21.52
N PRO A 227 29.82 -17.76 20.50
CA PRO A 227 30.41 -16.61 19.82
C PRO A 227 30.53 -15.40 20.75
N LEU A 228 31.65 -14.70 20.65
CA LEU A 228 31.89 -13.42 21.32
C LEU A 228 31.08 -12.31 20.63
N LYS A 229 30.86 -11.20 21.36
CA LYS A 229 30.14 -10.04 20.84
C LYS A 229 30.74 -9.52 19.53
N GLU A 230 32.07 -9.46 19.45
CA GLU A 230 32.81 -9.00 18.29
C GLU A 230 32.62 -9.94 17.09
N GLU A 231 32.55 -11.25 17.33
CA GLU A 231 32.29 -12.26 16.29
C GLU A 231 30.86 -12.16 15.76
N ILE A 232 29.89 -11.92 16.65
CA ILE A 232 28.49 -11.69 16.27
C ILE A 232 28.36 -10.45 15.38
N ILE A 233 29.00 -9.34 15.76
CA ILE A 233 28.99 -8.11 14.97
C ILE A 233 29.66 -8.33 13.61
N ALA A 234 30.85 -8.93 13.59
CA ALA A 234 31.57 -9.20 12.34
C ALA A 234 30.78 -10.11 11.39
N PHE A 235 30.09 -11.11 11.92
CA PHE A 235 29.24 -11.99 11.12
C PHE A 235 27.99 -11.26 10.61
N ALA A 236 27.33 -10.45 11.44
CA ALA A 236 26.17 -9.65 11.02
C ALA A 236 26.52 -8.63 9.92
N GLU A 237 27.66 -7.96 10.03
CA GLU A 237 28.17 -7.05 9.00
C GLU A 237 28.48 -7.79 7.70
N PHE A 238 29.07 -8.98 7.78
CA PHE A 238 29.32 -9.85 6.65
C PHE A 238 28.02 -10.26 5.94
N ILE A 239 27.01 -10.72 6.69
CA ILE A 239 25.69 -11.06 6.17
C ILE A 239 25.07 -9.86 5.44
N THR A 240 25.13 -8.67 6.06
CA THR A 240 24.53 -7.46 5.47
C THR A 240 25.17 -7.13 4.13
N LYS A 241 26.50 -7.19 4.03
CA LYS A 241 27.22 -6.95 2.77
C LYS A 241 26.83 -7.99 1.72
N LEU A 242 26.92 -9.27 2.08
CA LEU A 242 26.62 -10.40 1.21
C LEU A 242 25.20 -10.31 0.62
N LYS A 243 24.19 -9.98 1.45
CA LYS A 243 22.80 -9.89 1.00
C LYS A 243 22.49 -8.69 0.11
N ASN A 244 23.33 -7.66 0.14
CA ASN A 244 23.21 -6.50 -0.72
C ASN A 244 24.03 -6.62 -2.02
N GLU A 245 24.67 -7.76 -2.28
CA GLU A 245 25.28 -8.07 -3.57
C GLU A 245 24.24 -8.44 -4.64
N ARG A 246 24.52 -8.04 -5.88
CA ARG A 246 23.61 -8.29 -7.00
C ARG A 246 23.89 -9.64 -7.65
N HIS A 247 22.85 -10.46 -7.76
CA HIS A 247 22.87 -11.69 -8.53
C HIS A 247 21.64 -11.75 -9.47
N PHE A 248 21.85 -12.23 -10.69
CA PHE A 248 20.76 -12.41 -11.67
C PHE A 248 20.04 -13.76 -11.53
N ASP A 249 20.74 -14.78 -11.02
CA ASP A 249 20.20 -16.13 -10.81
C ASP A 249 20.12 -16.40 -9.30
N ALA A 250 18.89 -16.59 -8.79
CA ALA A 250 18.63 -16.83 -7.38
C ALA A 250 19.23 -18.15 -6.86
N ARG A 251 19.35 -19.18 -7.71
CA ARG A 251 19.96 -20.46 -7.33
C ARG A 251 21.47 -20.31 -7.20
N LEU A 252 22.12 -19.62 -8.15
CA LEU A 252 23.56 -19.36 -8.06
C LEU A 252 23.89 -18.44 -6.89
N ARG A 253 23.03 -17.45 -6.62
CA ARG A 253 23.10 -16.62 -5.41
C ARG A 253 23.09 -17.47 -4.16
N LYS A 254 22.08 -18.34 -3.98
CA LYS A 254 21.98 -19.19 -2.79
C LYS A 254 23.22 -20.07 -2.59
N ILE A 255 23.76 -20.67 -3.65
CA ILE A 255 24.99 -21.48 -3.56
C ILE A 255 26.17 -20.62 -3.13
N SER A 256 26.33 -19.43 -3.72
CA SER A 256 27.37 -18.47 -3.38
C SER A 256 27.28 -18.03 -1.93
N ASP A 257 26.08 -17.61 -1.49
CA ASP A 257 25.82 -17.09 -0.15
C ASP A 257 26.15 -18.14 0.93
N ILE A 258 25.63 -19.36 0.77
CA ILE A 258 25.86 -20.44 1.75
C ILE A 258 27.33 -20.84 1.80
N THR A 259 28.03 -20.86 0.66
CA THR A 259 29.47 -21.14 0.61
C THR A 259 30.29 -20.06 1.31
N ALA A 260 29.91 -18.80 1.11
CA ALA A 260 30.57 -17.66 1.74
C ALA A 260 30.34 -17.64 3.26
N VAL A 261 29.12 -17.96 3.71
CA VAL A 261 28.78 -18.13 5.13
C VAL A 261 29.58 -19.26 5.78
N ASP A 262 29.63 -20.46 5.17
CA ASP A 262 30.45 -21.56 5.70
C ASP A 262 31.93 -21.17 5.79
N SER A 263 32.46 -20.49 4.77
CA SER A 263 33.85 -20.02 4.76
C SER A 263 34.14 -19.03 5.88
N MET A 264 33.24 -18.07 6.11
CA MET A 264 33.35 -17.08 7.19
C MET A 264 33.34 -17.74 8.57
N LEU A 265 32.40 -18.64 8.82
CA LEU A 265 32.27 -19.34 10.09
C LEU A 265 33.46 -20.26 10.39
N ARG A 266 34.06 -20.88 9.35
CA ARG A 266 35.31 -21.62 9.48
C ARG A 266 36.50 -20.70 9.78
N ALA A 267 36.57 -19.54 9.14
CA ALA A 267 37.63 -18.55 9.39
C ALA A 267 37.58 -17.99 10.81
N MET A 268 36.38 -17.93 11.41
CA MET A 268 36.16 -17.60 12.82
C MET A 268 36.42 -18.77 13.78
N ASP A 269 36.84 -19.94 13.29
CA ASP A 269 37.07 -21.15 14.11
C ASP A 269 35.83 -21.63 14.90
N LEU A 270 34.62 -21.36 14.38
CA LEU A 270 33.36 -21.67 15.07
C LEU A 270 32.80 -23.07 14.74
N LYS A 271 33.29 -23.73 13.70
CA LYS A 271 32.75 -25.02 13.22
C LYS A 271 33.30 -26.21 14.01
N GLN A 272 32.41 -27.05 14.56
CA GLN A 272 32.79 -28.32 15.21
C GLN A 272 32.01 -29.54 14.71
N GLY A 273 30.77 -29.36 14.26
CA GLY A 273 29.85 -30.49 14.04
C GLY A 273 29.86 -31.12 12.64
N ALA A 274 28.96 -32.09 12.46
CA ALA A 274 28.84 -32.87 11.23
C ALA A 274 28.41 -31.98 10.04
N GLU A 275 29.08 -32.19 8.90
CA GLU A 275 28.86 -31.39 7.67
C GLU A 275 27.39 -31.31 7.27
N THR A 276 26.64 -32.41 7.34
CA THR A 276 25.23 -32.45 6.92
C THR A 276 24.32 -31.60 7.81
N SER A 277 24.45 -31.70 9.14
CA SER A 277 23.65 -30.91 10.09
C SER A 277 24.01 -29.42 10.01
N TRP A 278 25.31 -29.13 9.91
CA TRP A 278 25.84 -27.78 9.76
C TRP A 278 25.22 -27.05 8.56
N PHE A 279 25.33 -27.63 7.37
CA PHE A 279 24.78 -27.03 6.15
C PHE A 279 23.26 -26.91 6.17
N THR A 280 22.57 -27.91 6.74
CA THR A 280 21.09 -27.90 6.79
C THR A 280 20.58 -26.74 7.65
N LEU A 281 21.18 -26.51 8.82
CA LEU A 281 20.76 -25.44 9.74
C LEU A 281 21.06 -24.03 9.22
N ILE A 282 22.23 -23.85 8.60
CA ILE A 282 22.58 -22.58 7.96
C ILE A 282 21.59 -22.30 6.82
N ASN A 283 21.30 -23.30 5.99
CA ASN A 283 20.38 -23.15 4.88
C ASN A 283 18.96 -22.79 5.36
N ASP A 284 18.46 -23.49 6.38
CA ASP A 284 17.16 -23.23 7.00
C ASP A 284 17.06 -21.80 7.53
N ASN A 285 18.04 -21.38 8.33
CA ASN A 285 18.05 -20.01 8.85
C ASN A 285 18.19 -18.97 7.74
N TRP A 286 19.02 -19.21 6.72
CA TRP A 286 19.15 -18.30 5.60
C TRP A 286 17.83 -18.08 4.84
N ASP A 287 16.97 -19.10 4.77
CA ASP A 287 15.67 -18.99 4.09
C ASP A 287 14.57 -18.35 4.96
N PHE A 288 14.63 -18.49 6.29
CA PHE A 288 13.51 -18.11 7.16
C PHE A 288 13.84 -17.04 8.21
N ALA A 289 15.06 -17.04 8.76
CA ALA A 289 15.41 -16.21 9.91
C ALA A 289 15.60 -14.72 9.58
N GLU A 290 15.69 -14.36 8.30
CA GLU A 290 15.62 -12.96 7.86
C GLU A 290 14.35 -12.29 8.41
N GLY A 291 13.21 -13.01 8.38
CA GLY A 291 11.95 -12.59 8.99
C GLY A 291 11.51 -11.17 8.60
N PRO A 292 10.52 -10.57 9.26
CA PRO A 292 10.15 -9.19 8.98
C PRO A 292 11.31 -8.23 9.28
N ILE A 293 11.31 -7.09 8.57
CA ILE A 293 12.25 -5.99 8.82
C ILE A 293 12.20 -5.58 10.29
N ARG A 294 13.37 -5.42 10.90
CA ARG A 294 13.50 -4.95 12.28
C ARG A 294 14.45 -3.78 12.34
N GLU A 295 14.06 -2.78 13.10
CA GLU A 295 14.84 -1.57 13.31
C GLU A 295 15.21 -1.39 14.78
N ALA A 296 16.23 -0.57 15.03
CA ALA A 296 16.61 -0.08 16.34
C ALA A 296 16.93 1.41 16.27
N GLY A 297 16.33 2.19 17.17
CA GLY A 297 16.59 3.60 17.30
C GLY A 297 15.34 4.43 17.48
N SER A 298 15.50 5.74 17.43
CA SER A 298 14.40 6.68 17.44
C SER A 298 14.68 7.83 16.49
N ARG A 299 13.63 8.43 15.96
CA ARG A 299 13.68 9.58 15.07
C ARG A 299 12.53 10.51 15.36
N PHE A 300 12.84 11.79 15.48
CA PHE A 300 11.86 12.87 15.52
C PHE A 300 12.11 13.80 14.34
N SER A 301 11.05 14.24 13.67
CA SER A 301 11.13 15.25 12.61
C SER A 301 9.92 16.18 12.60
N ILE A 302 10.15 17.38 12.08
CA ILE A 302 9.12 18.39 11.86
C ILE A 302 9.42 19.11 10.55
N GLY A 303 8.39 19.52 9.83
CA GLY A 303 8.58 20.36 8.66
C GLY A 303 7.31 20.62 7.89
N VAL A 304 7.50 20.97 6.61
CA VAL A 304 6.44 21.39 5.71
C VAL A 304 6.34 20.40 4.55
N VAL A 305 5.12 20.09 4.14
CA VAL A 305 4.83 19.17 3.05
C VAL A 305 3.94 19.88 2.03
N PRO A 306 4.51 20.60 1.04
CA PRO A 306 3.77 21.07 -0.11
C PRO A 306 3.09 19.90 -0.81
N VAL A 307 1.82 20.07 -1.13
CA VAL A 307 1.00 19.05 -1.76
C VAL A 307 0.17 19.67 -2.88
N PHE A 308 0.08 18.96 -4.00
CA PHE A 308 -0.79 19.30 -5.11
C PHE A 308 -1.48 18.04 -5.61
N PHE A 309 -2.80 18.07 -5.64
CA PHE A 309 -3.64 17.03 -6.23
C PHE A 309 -4.38 17.63 -7.42
N PHE A 310 -4.53 16.85 -8.47
CA PHE A 310 -5.45 17.17 -9.56
C PHE A 310 -6.21 15.92 -9.97
N ASN A 311 -7.44 16.12 -10.40
CA ASN A 311 -8.27 15.15 -11.07
C ASN A 311 -8.97 15.87 -12.24
N LYS A 312 -8.95 15.26 -13.41
CA LYS A 312 -9.62 15.72 -14.61
C LYS A 312 -10.34 14.54 -15.24
N GLU A 313 -11.64 14.65 -15.35
CA GLU A 313 -12.50 13.65 -15.98
C GLU A 313 -13.17 14.25 -17.20
N THR A 314 -13.33 13.45 -18.24
CA THR A 314 -14.10 13.80 -19.43
C THR A 314 -14.90 12.59 -19.84
N HIS A 315 -16.21 12.76 -19.88
CA HIS A 315 -17.15 11.78 -20.39
C HIS A 315 -17.77 12.33 -21.67
N LYS A 316 -17.59 11.63 -22.78
CA LYS A 316 -18.16 11.99 -24.07
C LYS A 316 -19.07 10.88 -24.54
N SER A 317 -20.32 11.21 -24.81
CA SER A 317 -21.32 10.31 -25.38
C SER A 317 -21.75 10.83 -26.75
N LYS A 318 -21.75 9.97 -27.76
CA LYS A 318 -22.25 10.27 -29.09
C LYS A 318 -23.31 9.25 -29.46
N ILE A 319 -24.51 9.73 -29.74
CA ILE A 319 -25.63 8.94 -30.24
C ILE A 319 -25.79 9.28 -31.72
N SER A 320 -25.66 8.27 -32.56
CA SER A 320 -25.95 8.33 -34.00
C SER A 320 -27.22 7.53 -34.27
N ASP A 321 -28.20 8.14 -34.91
CA ASP A 321 -29.45 7.48 -35.31
C ASP A 321 -29.49 7.18 -36.82
N ASN A 322 -30.55 6.48 -37.24
CA ASN A 322 -30.79 6.17 -38.65
C ASN A 322 -31.04 7.38 -39.56
N SER A 323 -31.35 8.55 -38.99
CA SER A 323 -31.58 9.78 -39.77
C SER A 323 -30.27 10.49 -40.15
N GLY A 324 -29.12 9.98 -39.68
CA GLY A 324 -27.81 10.59 -39.86
C GLY A 324 -27.56 11.77 -38.92
N SER A 325 -28.41 11.95 -37.90
CA SER A 325 -28.23 12.96 -36.88
C SER A 325 -27.28 12.46 -35.79
N ASP A 326 -26.28 13.27 -35.48
CA ASP A 326 -25.28 12.98 -34.47
C ASP A 326 -25.47 13.93 -33.28
N ASN A 327 -25.92 13.39 -32.15
CA ASN A 327 -26.00 14.13 -30.88
C ASN A 327 -24.82 13.76 -30.00
N THR A 328 -23.95 14.74 -29.72
CA THR A 328 -22.79 14.57 -28.86
C THR A 328 -22.97 15.34 -27.57
N PHE A 329 -22.83 14.66 -26.43
CA PHE A 329 -22.81 15.26 -25.10
C PHE A 329 -21.42 15.07 -24.50
N THR A 330 -20.84 16.15 -23.94
CA THR A 330 -19.54 16.08 -23.26
C THR A 330 -19.65 16.71 -21.89
N GLU A 331 -19.28 15.95 -20.86
CA GLU A 331 -19.15 16.41 -19.48
C GLU A 331 -17.67 16.45 -19.12
N LYS A 332 -17.21 17.54 -18.52
CA LYS A 332 -15.84 17.69 -18.02
C LYS A 332 -15.88 18.10 -16.57
N MET A 333 -15.18 17.35 -15.72
CA MET A 333 -14.95 17.70 -14.33
C MET A 333 -13.45 17.96 -14.11
N ARG A 334 -13.13 18.97 -13.33
CA ARG A 334 -11.78 19.26 -12.85
C ARG A 334 -11.82 19.52 -11.35
N ALA A 335 -10.97 18.82 -10.60
CA ALA A 335 -10.72 19.07 -9.19
C ALA A 335 -9.22 19.32 -9.00
N ASN A 336 -8.83 20.39 -8.32
CA ASN A 336 -7.44 20.58 -7.88
C ASN A 336 -7.42 20.92 -6.39
N ASN A 337 -6.54 20.29 -5.63
CA ASN A 337 -6.29 20.62 -4.23
C ASN A 337 -4.84 21.05 -4.08
N MET A 338 -4.57 22.15 -3.41
CA MET A 338 -3.21 22.62 -3.16
C MET A 338 -3.04 23.18 -1.77
N GLY A 339 -1.89 22.92 -1.17
CA GLY A 339 -1.54 23.49 0.13
C GLY A 339 -0.15 23.08 0.55
N ALA A 340 0.18 23.41 1.80
CA ALA A 340 1.43 23.04 2.42
C ALA A 340 1.13 22.60 3.85
N ASP A 341 1.23 21.29 4.09
CA ASP A 341 0.93 20.73 5.39
C ASP A 341 2.09 21.02 6.36
N ILE A 342 1.77 21.13 7.64
CA ILE A 342 2.75 21.15 8.72
C ILE A 342 2.70 19.77 9.37
N MET A 343 3.83 19.06 9.38
CA MET A 343 3.92 17.69 9.87
C MET A 343 4.91 17.60 11.03
N ILE A 344 4.53 16.85 12.06
CA ILE A 344 5.40 16.33 13.11
C ILE A 344 5.36 14.81 13.03
N ASP A 345 6.52 14.16 13.04
CA ASP A 345 6.68 12.71 12.97
C ASP A 345 7.64 12.22 14.05
N TYR A 346 7.26 11.14 14.73
CA TYR A 346 8.10 10.42 15.67
C TYR A 346 8.03 8.92 15.39
N ARG A 347 9.20 8.28 15.31
CA ARG A 347 9.38 6.84 15.16
C ARG A 347 10.29 6.32 16.28
N LEU A 348 9.98 5.17 16.84
CA LEU A 348 10.78 4.50 17.87
C LEU A 348 10.71 2.99 17.65
N SER A 349 11.86 2.34 17.51
CA SER A 349 11.97 0.90 17.42
C SER A 349 12.96 0.38 18.45
N VAL A 350 12.50 -0.57 19.26
CA VAL A 350 13.25 -1.13 20.37
C VAL A 350 13.22 -2.66 20.27
N PRO A 351 14.32 -3.29 19.81
CA PRO A 351 14.49 -4.73 19.98
C PRO A 351 14.88 -5.02 21.43
N THR A 352 13.91 -5.35 22.28
CA THR A 352 14.18 -5.70 23.69
C THR A 352 14.92 -7.04 23.82
N SER A 353 14.86 -7.86 22.78
CA SER A 353 15.44 -9.19 22.72
C SER A 353 15.54 -9.66 21.26
N TYR A 354 16.34 -10.69 20.96
CA TYR A 354 16.31 -11.31 19.63
C TYR A 354 14.93 -11.92 19.26
N ASN A 355 14.06 -12.17 20.24
CA ASN A 355 12.68 -12.63 20.03
C ASN A 355 11.62 -11.53 20.12
N TRP A 356 11.89 -10.38 20.72
CA TRP A 356 10.88 -9.34 20.97
C TRP A 356 11.23 -8.00 20.31
N GLN A 357 10.24 -7.37 19.68
CA GLN A 357 10.35 -6.07 19.03
C GLN A 357 9.18 -5.18 19.44
N HIS A 358 9.47 -3.91 19.70
CA HIS A 358 8.48 -2.87 19.88
C HIS A 358 8.71 -1.76 18.86
N ASP A 359 7.71 -1.48 18.03
CA ASP A 359 7.75 -0.40 17.06
C ASP A 359 6.62 0.56 17.34
N THR A 360 6.94 1.85 17.53
CA THR A 360 5.98 2.91 17.79
C THR A 360 6.14 3.98 16.75
N TYR A 361 5.02 4.50 16.28
CA TYR A 361 5.01 5.69 15.47
C TYR A 361 3.90 6.65 15.92
N ALA A 362 4.17 7.95 15.79
CA ALA A 362 3.21 9.00 16.06
C ALA A 362 3.40 10.12 15.04
N GLN A 363 2.31 10.58 14.43
CA GLN A 363 2.31 11.65 13.46
C GLN A 363 1.19 12.63 13.78
N ALA A 364 1.45 13.93 13.62
CA ALA A 364 0.44 14.97 13.64
C ALA A 364 0.60 15.86 12.42
N VAL A 365 -0.50 16.14 11.73
CA VAL A 365 -0.52 16.92 10.49
C VAL A 365 -1.58 18.01 10.60
N PHE A 366 -1.21 19.25 10.29
CA PHE A 366 -2.15 20.32 10.02
C PHE A 366 -2.10 20.66 8.52
N SER A 367 -3.23 20.60 7.84
CA SER A 367 -3.30 20.67 6.38
C SER A 367 -4.24 21.79 5.93
N PRO A 368 -3.72 22.96 5.50
CA PRO A 368 -4.52 24.10 5.03
C PRO A 368 -4.78 24.02 3.52
N LEU A 369 -5.51 22.99 3.06
CA LEU A 369 -5.77 22.79 1.65
C LEU A 369 -6.78 23.80 1.09
N ASN A 370 -6.51 24.24 -0.13
CA ASN A 370 -7.46 24.95 -0.97
C ASN A 370 -7.87 24.04 -2.11
N THR A 371 -9.17 23.99 -2.39
CA THR A 371 -9.71 23.13 -3.42
C THR A 371 -10.50 23.95 -4.43
N TYR A 372 -10.32 23.62 -5.70
CA TYR A 372 -11.05 24.18 -6.83
C TYR A 372 -11.76 23.05 -7.58
N LEU A 373 -13.06 23.20 -7.78
CA LEU A 373 -13.88 22.31 -8.61
C LEU A 373 -14.46 23.09 -9.78
N SER A 374 -14.46 22.49 -10.96
CA SER A 374 -15.17 22.98 -12.14
C SER A 374 -15.87 21.82 -12.83
N ASN A 375 -17.14 22.02 -13.15
CA ASN A 375 -17.97 21.10 -13.94
C ASN A 375 -18.51 21.86 -15.16
N SER A 376 -18.33 21.31 -16.36
CA SER A 376 -18.83 21.91 -17.60
C SER A 376 -19.48 20.86 -18.50
N ASN A 377 -20.66 21.19 -19.03
CA ASN A 377 -21.45 20.32 -19.89
C ASN A 377 -21.61 20.97 -21.26
N TYR A 378 -21.45 20.18 -22.32
CA TYR A 378 -21.51 20.62 -23.71
C TYR A 378 -22.46 19.74 -24.51
N GLN A 379 -23.16 20.34 -25.48
CA GLN A 379 -23.87 19.64 -26.55
C GLN A 379 -23.28 20.08 -27.88
N GLY A 380 -22.69 19.13 -28.61
CA GLY A 380 -21.74 19.44 -29.69
C GLY A 380 -20.57 20.26 -29.14
N ASP A 381 -20.31 21.41 -29.75
CA ASP A 381 -19.28 22.36 -29.32
C ASP A 381 -19.83 23.49 -28.42
N SER A 382 -21.15 23.50 -28.15
CA SER A 382 -21.81 24.54 -27.37
C SER A 382 -21.81 24.21 -25.89
N LEU A 383 -21.30 25.13 -25.06
CA LEU A 383 -21.39 25.06 -23.59
C LEU A 383 -22.85 25.27 -23.15
N ILE A 384 -23.41 24.30 -22.41
CA ILE A 384 -24.77 24.37 -21.86
C ILE A 384 -24.75 24.91 -20.43
N SER A 385 -23.80 24.46 -19.62
CA SER A 385 -23.70 24.85 -18.22
C SER A 385 -22.26 24.73 -17.72
N GLU A 386 -21.87 25.65 -16.85
CA GLU A 386 -20.60 25.64 -16.14
C GLU A 386 -20.83 26.03 -14.68
N GLN A 387 -20.17 25.32 -13.77
CA GLN A 387 -20.15 25.63 -12.36
C GLN A 387 -18.73 25.56 -11.84
N GLU A 388 -18.29 26.61 -11.14
CA GLU A 388 -17.01 26.64 -10.44
C GLU A 388 -17.21 26.84 -8.94
N ASN A 389 -16.44 26.12 -8.13
CA ASN A 389 -16.45 26.25 -6.68
C ASN A 389 -15.01 26.33 -6.14
N TYR A 390 -14.80 27.21 -5.17
CA TYR A 390 -13.53 27.38 -4.48
C TYR A 390 -13.77 27.28 -2.99
N TYR A 391 -13.05 26.40 -2.30
CA TYR A 391 -13.25 26.16 -0.87
C TYR A 391 -11.92 25.96 -0.15
N ARG A 392 -11.92 26.36 1.13
CA ARG A 392 -10.81 26.15 2.05
C ARG A 392 -11.18 25.03 3.01
N GLU A 393 -10.31 24.04 3.12
CA GLU A 393 -10.53 22.84 3.92
C GLU A 393 -9.34 22.62 4.84
N PRO A 394 -9.19 23.46 5.89
CA PRO A 394 -8.20 23.17 6.90
C PRO A 394 -8.56 21.83 7.54
N SER A 395 -7.54 21.02 7.84
CA SER A 395 -7.72 19.81 8.62
C SER A 395 -6.59 19.60 9.62
N PHE A 396 -6.90 18.85 10.67
CA PHE A 396 -5.92 18.40 11.65
C PHE A 396 -6.05 16.89 11.80
N GLY A 397 -4.95 16.18 11.62
CA GLY A 397 -4.85 14.74 11.78
C GLY A 397 -3.84 14.37 12.86
N VAL A 398 -4.12 13.33 13.63
CA VAL A 398 -3.17 12.66 14.52
C VAL A 398 -3.30 11.16 14.30
N GLU A 399 -2.17 10.51 14.07
CA GLU A 399 -2.07 9.07 13.87
C GLU A 399 -1.05 8.54 14.87
N VAL A 400 -1.40 7.49 15.62
CA VAL A 400 -0.47 6.82 16.54
C VAL A 400 -0.65 5.33 16.43
N GLY A 401 0.47 4.62 16.21
CA GLY A 401 0.48 3.17 16.13
C GLY A 401 1.57 2.54 16.98
N HIS A 402 1.32 1.32 17.43
CA HIS A 402 2.27 0.50 18.17
C HIS A 402 2.17 -0.95 17.72
N THR A 403 3.32 -1.58 17.49
CA THR A 403 3.45 -2.99 17.12
C THR A 403 4.33 -3.71 18.14
N ILE A 404 3.83 -4.82 18.67
CA ILE A 404 4.59 -5.78 19.46
C ILE A 404 4.83 -7.01 18.59
N GLY A 405 6.08 -7.26 18.22
CA GLY A 405 6.51 -8.45 17.48
C GLY A 405 7.12 -9.49 18.41
N TYR A 406 6.68 -10.73 18.28
CA TYR A 406 7.25 -11.91 18.91
C TYR A 406 7.71 -12.93 17.87
N TYR A 407 8.97 -13.34 18.00
CA TYR A 407 9.68 -14.16 17.04
C TYR A 407 10.42 -15.29 17.74
N PRO A 408 9.75 -16.39 18.10
CA PRO A 408 10.39 -17.43 18.90
C PRO A 408 11.49 -18.20 18.15
N ASN A 409 11.46 -18.22 16.81
CA ASN A 409 12.44 -18.91 15.96
C ASN A 409 12.43 -18.32 14.54
N SER A 410 13.24 -18.89 13.65
CA SER A 410 13.34 -18.52 12.23
C SER A 410 12.02 -18.65 11.46
N ARG A 411 11.14 -19.58 11.85
CA ARG A 411 9.95 -19.97 11.07
C ARG A 411 8.63 -19.39 11.59
N THR A 412 8.64 -18.71 12.74
CA THR A 412 7.43 -18.26 13.42
C THR A 412 7.50 -16.77 13.71
N SER A 413 6.47 -16.03 13.31
CA SER A 413 6.32 -14.61 13.62
C SER A 413 4.91 -14.31 14.09
N VAL A 414 4.78 -13.59 15.20
CA VAL A 414 3.50 -13.14 15.74
C VAL A 414 3.57 -11.63 16.01
N PHE A 415 2.57 -10.88 15.55
CA PHE A 415 2.53 -9.43 15.66
C PHE A 415 1.20 -9.00 16.24
N LEU A 416 1.22 -8.16 17.26
CA LEU A 416 0.07 -7.42 17.73
C LEU A 416 0.26 -5.95 17.38
N HIS A 417 -0.57 -5.43 16.50
CA HIS A 417 -0.56 -4.05 16.06
C HIS A 417 -1.82 -3.32 16.53
N GLY A 418 -1.65 -2.16 17.14
CA GLY A 418 -2.73 -1.26 17.51
C GLY A 418 -2.50 0.12 16.91
N GLU A 419 -3.55 0.73 16.38
CA GLU A 419 -3.49 2.04 15.72
C GLU A 419 -4.70 2.90 16.09
N LEU A 420 -4.47 4.20 16.21
CA LEU A 420 -5.46 5.24 16.42
C LEU A 420 -5.22 6.35 15.38
N ASP A 421 -6.21 6.62 14.54
CA ASP A 421 -6.25 7.79 13.67
C ASP A 421 -7.40 8.69 14.10
N TYR A 422 -7.11 9.97 14.24
CA TYR A 422 -8.07 11.02 14.50
C TYR A 422 -7.90 12.11 13.46
N ARG A 423 -8.99 12.51 12.81
CA ARG A 423 -9.01 13.61 11.85
C ARG A 423 -10.17 14.55 12.12
N TYR A 424 -9.86 15.84 12.16
CA TYR A 424 -10.83 16.91 12.21
C TYR A 424 -10.74 17.76 10.96
N LEU A 425 -11.79 17.76 10.16
CA LEU A 425 -11.97 18.64 9.01
C LEU A 425 -12.69 19.89 9.52
N TYR A 426 -12.00 21.03 9.46
CA TYR A 426 -12.55 22.30 9.87
C TYR A 426 -13.64 22.76 8.89
N LYS A 427 -14.46 23.71 9.36
CA LYS A 427 -15.60 24.27 8.65
C LYS A 427 -15.25 24.69 7.23
N SER A 428 -15.73 23.95 6.23
CA SER A 428 -15.78 24.41 4.85
C SER A 428 -17.08 25.20 4.65
N LYS A 429 -17.01 26.29 3.88
CA LYS A 429 -18.19 27.04 3.46
C LYS A 429 -18.63 26.54 2.09
N ARG A 430 -19.90 26.17 1.96
CA ARG A 430 -20.50 25.77 0.68
C ARG A 430 -21.75 26.60 0.40
N LEU A 431 -21.92 26.99 -0.87
CA LEU A 431 -23.16 27.57 -1.39
C LEU A 431 -24.06 26.45 -1.91
N VAL A 432 -25.28 26.33 -1.38
CA VAL A 432 -26.30 25.38 -1.85
C VAL A 432 -27.59 26.14 -2.09
N GLU A 433 -28.05 26.20 -3.34
CA GLU A 433 -29.39 26.72 -3.69
C GLU A 433 -29.76 28.04 -3.00
N THR A 434 -28.82 28.99 -2.89
CA THR A 434 -28.88 30.32 -2.21
C THR A 434 -28.58 30.40 -0.71
N LEU A 435 -28.35 29.28 -0.01
CA LEU A 435 -27.94 29.22 1.39
C LEU A 435 -26.44 28.98 1.54
N GLU A 436 -25.84 29.53 2.60
CA GLU A 436 -24.46 29.23 2.99
C GLU A 436 -24.49 28.20 4.11
N GLU A 437 -23.82 27.07 3.91
CA GLU A 437 -23.68 26.01 4.90
C GLU A 437 -22.24 25.96 5.41
N GLU A 438 -22.07 25.73 6.72
CA GLU A 438 -20.80 25.34 7.32
C GLU A 438 -20.83 23.84 7.63
N GLU A 439 -19.89 23.08 7.06
CA GLU A 439 -19.73 21.64 7.33
C GLU A 439 -18.42 21.37 8.07
N SER A 440 -18.48 20.64 9.17
CA SER A 440 -17.29 20.13 9.86
C SER A 440 -17.42 18.65 10.14
N ASN A 441 -16.33 17.92 9.94
CA ASN A 441 -16.29 16.46 10.07
C ASN A 441 -15.25 16.04 11.09
N ASN A 442 -15.62 15.10 11.95
CA ASN A 442 -14.74 14.47 12.92
C ASN A 442 -14.70 12.97 12.66
N LEU A 443 -13.53 12.46 12.37
CA LEU A 443 -13.26 11.06 12.07
C LEU A 443 -12.34 10.51 13.15
N LEU A 444 -12.70 9.37 13.70
CA LEU A 444 -11.87 8.62 14.63
C LEU A 444 -11.90 7.17 14.19
N SER A 445 -10.74 6.59 13.88
CA SER A 445 -10.60 5.15 13.71
C SER A 445 -9.63 4.57 14.72
N ALA A 446 -9.95 3.38 15.21
CA ALA A 446 -9.05 2.58 16.02
C ALA A 446 -8.98 1.18 15.40
N GLN A 447 -7.78 0.65 15.25
CA GLN A 447 -7.55 -0.71 14.75
C GLN A 447 -6.76 -1.51 15.77
N LEU A 448 -7.10 -2.79 15.87
CA LEU A 448 -6.30 -3.79 16.55
C LEU A 448 -6.17 -5.00 15.61
N ARG A 449 -4.95 -5.47 15.38
CA ARG A 449 -4.64 -6.60 14.50
C ARG A 449 -3.64 -7.53 15.17
N LEU A 450 -4.01 -8.79 15.35
CA LEU A 450 -3.12 -9.88 15.70
C LEU A 450 -2.86 -10.71 14.43
N GLN A 451 -1.60 -10.86 14.05
CA GLN A 451 -1.19 -11.66 12.90
C GLN A 451 -0.17 -12.72 13.35
N GLY A 452 -0.33 -13.95 12.88
CA GLY A 452 0.60 -15.05 13.07
C GLY A 452 1.00 -15.66 11.73
N ILE A 453 2.29 -15.91 11.54
CA ILE A 453 2.87 -16.53 10.35
C ILE A 453 3.73 -17.71 10.80
N TYR A 454 3.56 -18.86 10.15
CA TYR A 454 4.37 -20.04 10.39
C TYR A 454 4.79 -20.70 9.07
N TYR A 455 6.10 -20.93 8.91
CA TYR A 455 6.67 -21.60 7.74
C TYR A 455 6.87 -23.09 8.01
N PHE A 456 6.09 -23.94 7.32
CA PHE A 456 6.32 -25.39 7.30
C PHE A 456 7.49 -25.74 6.37
N SER A 457 7.57 -25.07 5.22
CA SER A 457 8.66 -25.17 4.25
C SER A 457 8.81 -23.85 3.48
N PRO A 458 9.80 -23.72 2.56
CA PRO A 458 9.90 -22.52 1.71
C PRO A 458 8.65 -22.32 0.84
N GLN A 459 7.97 -23.42 0.49
CA GLN A 459 6.77 -23.42 -0.33
C GLN A 459 5.48 -23.33 0.48
N LEU A 460 5.42 -23.89 1.70
CA LEU A 460 4.20 -23.97 2.50
C LEU A 460 4.23 -23.05 3.72
N THR A 461 3.33 -22.07 3.75
CA THR A 461 3.18 -21.12 4.86
C THR A 461 1.76 -21.15 5.39
N PHE A 462 1.59 -21.06 6.70
CA PHE A 462 0.32 -20.80 7.36
C PHE A 462 0.26 -19.35 7.85
N ASN A 463 -0.87 -18.71 7.59
CA ASN A 463 -1.15 -17.34 7.97
C ASN A 463 -2.46 -17.29 8.77
N ALA A 464 -2.42 -16.62 9.91
CA ALA A 464 -3.57 -16.32 10.74
C ALA A 464 -3.66 -14.82 10.97
N THR A 465 -4.84 -14.23 10.82
CA THR A 465 -5.10 -12.83 11.11
C THR A 465 -6.41 -12.70 11.85
N LEU A 466 -6.38 -11.99 12.98
CA LEU A 466 -7.54 -11.51 13.72
C LEU A 466 -7.45 -9.99 13.75
N ALA A 467 -8.43 -9.30 13.21
CA ALA A 467 -8.46 -7.84 13.21
C ALA A 467 -9.82 -7.32 13.68
N GLY A 468 -9.79 -6.20 14.39
CA GLY A 468 -10.96 -5.40 14.73
C GLY A 468 -10.68 -3.94 14.37
N GLN A 469 -11.66 -3.27 13.81
CA GLN A 469 -11.61 -1.85 13.48
C GLN A 469 -12.89 -1.17 13.96
N LEU A 470 -12.72 -0.09 14.70
CA LEU A 470 -13.78 0.83 15.05
C LEU A 470 -13.61 2.09 14.21
N ALA A 471 -14.66 2.55 13.55
CA ALA A 471 -14.67 3.82 12.83
C ALA A 471 -15.87 4.64 13.30
N ASN A 472 -15.62 5.87 13.74
CA ASN A 472 -16.62 6.81 14.17
C ASN A 472 -16.50 8.08 13.34
N ALA A 473 -17.57 8.45 12.66
CA ALA A 473 -17.68 9.69 11.92
C ALA A 473 -18.80 10.54 12.52
N SER A 474 -18.51 11.81 12.78
CA SER A 474 -19.49 12.81 13.18
C SER A 474 -19.45 13.94 12.17
N ASN A 475 -20.56 14.15 11.47
CA ASN A 475 -20.74 15.29 10.57
C ASN A 475 -21.65 16.32 11.24
N ARG A 476 -21.25 17.58 11.21
CA ARG A 476 -22.05 18.71 11.68
C ARG A 476 -22.22 19.69 10.52
N MET A 477 -23.46 19.87 10.10
CA MET A 477 -23.87 20.87 9.12
C MET A 477 -24.66 21.98 9.81
N ARG A 478 -24.32 23.23 9.53
CA ARG A 478 -25.06 24.40 10.03
C ARG A 478 -25.40 25.33 8.89
N ALA A 479 -26.70 25.60 8.70
CA ALA A 479 -27.16 26.66 7.81
C ALA A 479 -26.90 28.01 8.48
N ILE A 480 -26.12 28.88 7.82
CA ILE A 480 -25.68 30.16 8.41
C ILE A 480 -26.88 31.09 8.62
N GLN A 481 -27.77 31.16 7.63
CA GLN A 481 -28.91 32.09 7.63
C GLN A 481 -29.96 31.74 8.69
N THR A 482 -30.26 30.45 8.89
CA THR A 482 -31.33 30.00 9.81
C THR A 482 -30.79 29.60 11.18
N SER A 483 -29.47 29.46 11.31
CA SER A 483 -28.82 28.81 12.45
C SER A 483 -29.31 27.38 12.73
N ALA A 484 -30.04 26.76 11.80
CA ALA A 484 -30.42 25.35 11.90
C ALA A 484 -29.15 24.49 11.83
N GLU A 485 -29.09 23.49 12.71
CA GLU A 485 -27.94 22.61 12.85
C GLU A 485 -28.39 21.16 12.79
N LEU A 486 -27.73 20.38 11.93
CA LEU A 486 -27.89 18.95 11.86
C LEU A 486 -26.55 18.29 12.23
N THR A 487 -26.58 17.40 13.21
CA THR A 487 -25.42 16.55 13.53
C THR A 487 -25.79 15.10 13.27
N SER A 488 -25.03 14.43 12.43
CA SER A 488 -25.12 12.99 12.22
C SER A 488 -23.93 12.27 12.86
N HIS A 489 -24.17 11.06 13.36
CA HIS A 489 -23.14 10.20 13.92
C HIS A 489 -23.24 8.83 13.26
N ASN A 490 -22.12 8.33 12.77
CA ASN A 490 -22.01 7.00 12.19
C ASN A 490 -20.91 6.24 12.95
N LEU A 491 -21.27 5.13 13.58
CA LEU A 491 -20.35 4.26 14.31
C LEU A 491 -20.38 2.89 13.64
N ASN A 492 -19.25 2.50 13.06
CA ASN A 492 -19.07 1.21 12.41
C ASN A 492 -18.03 0.41 13.18
N PHE A 493 -18.33 -0.87 13.39
CA PHE A 493 -17.37 -1.84 13.88
C PHE A 493 -17.24 -2.95 12.84
N TYR A 494 -16.01 -3.22 12.44
CA TYR A 494 -15.65 -4.31 11.54
C TYR A 494 -14.72 -5.27 12.28
N SER A 495 -14.95 -6.56 12.11
CA SER A 495 -14.02 -7.59 12.56
C SER A 495 -13.75 -8.59 11.45
N GLN A 496 -12.54 -9.12 11.46
CA GLN A 496 -12.08 -10.10 10.49
C GLN A 496 -11.31 -11.21 11.20
N ILE A 497 -11.63 -12.44 10.84
CA ILE A 497 -10.80 -13.61 11.13
C ILE A 497 -10.46 -14.24 9.79
N SER A 498 -9.18 -14.46 9.54
CA SER A 498 -8.67 -15.14 8.35
C SER A 498 -7.63 -16.16 8.76
N LEU A 499 -7.82 -17.40 8.34
CA LEU A 499 -6.86 -18.49 8.50
C LEU A 499 -6.64 -19.07 7.11
N GLY A 500 -5.39 -19.27 6.71
CA GLY A 500 -5.10 -19.76 5.37
C GLY A 500 -3.72 -20.40 5.26
N PHE A 501 -3.62 -21.34 4.34
CA PHE A 501 -2.34 -21.89 3.88
C PHE A 501 -2.03 -21.29 2.51
N THR A 502 -0.76 -20.97 2.30
CA THR A 502 -0.23 -20.55 1.00
C THR A 502 0.79 -21.60 0.56
N TYR A 503 0.61 -22.15 -0.63
CA TYR A 503 1.57 -23.06 -1.26
C TYR A 503 2.14 -22.43 -2.53
N LYS A 504 3.45 -22.23 -2.58
CA LYS A 504 4.16 -21.73 -3.77
C LYS A 504 4.53 -22.91 -4.66
N LEU A 505 3.94 -22.97 -5.86
CA LEU A 505 4.15 -24.05 -6.83
C LEU A 505 5.49 -23.94 -7.57
N PHE A 506 6.10 -22.75 -7.60
CA PHE A 506 7.36 -22.46 -8.27
C PHE A 506 8.23 -21.55 -7.40
#